data_AF-M5R9L1-F1
#
_entry.id   AF-M5R9L1-F1
#
_cell.length_a   1.000
_cell.length_b   1.000
_cell.length_c   1.000
_cell.angle_alpha   90.00
_cell.angle_beta   90.00
_cell.angle_gamma   90.00
#
_symmetry.space_group_name_H-M   'P 1'
#
loop_
_entity.id
_entity.type
_entity.pdbx_description
1 polymer ?
#
loop_
_entity_poly.entity_id
_entity_poly.type
_entity_poly.pdbx_seq_one_letter_code
_entity_poly.pdbx_strand_id
1 'polypeptide(L)' 'MTHYDIFNGDADGICALHQLRLADPQPSRLVTGVKRDINLLKRVSADAGDQLTVLDIS' A
#
# COMPACT_ATOMS: atom_id res chain seq x y z
N MET A 1 2.00 -9.15 13.66
CA MET A 1 1.32 -9.11 12.36
C MET A 1 1.30 -7.68 11.90
N THR A 2 2.03 -7.37 10.84
CA THR A 2 2.16 -6.02 10.28
C THR A 2 1.27 -5.91 9.06
N HIS A 3 0.55 -4.80 8.94
CA HIS A 3 -0.19 -4.46 7.74
C HIS A 3 0.59 -3.43 6.94
N TYR A 4 0.73 -3.65 5.64
CA TYR A 4 1.36 -2.72 4.71
C TYR A 4 0.32 -2.22 3.72
N ASP A 5 0.29 -0.92 3.51
CA ASP A 5 -0.51 -0.29 2.46
C ASP A 5 0.44 0.27 1.40
N ILE A 6 0.38 -0.32 0.20
CA ILE A 6 1.35 -0.15 -0.87
C ILE A 6 0.63 0.40 -2.10
N PHE A 7 1.03 1.60 -2.55
CA PHE A 7 0.40 2.27 -3.69
C PHE A 7 1.33 3.30 -4.34
N ASN A 8 1.12 3.59 -5.63
CA ASN A 8 1.82 4.67 -6.32
C ASN A 8 1.36 6.03 -5.80
N GLY A 9 2.25 7.01 -5.75
CA GLY A 9 1.98 8.36 -5.24
C GLY A 9 1.13 9.24 -6.17
N ASP A 10 0.26 8.65 -7.00
CA ASP A 10 -0.76 9.36 -7.76
C ASP A 10 -2.11 9.39 -7.04
N ALA A 11 -3.04 10.16 -7.62
CA ALA A 11 -4.34 10.41 -7.01
C ALA A 11 -5.16 9.12 -6.87
N ASP A 12 -5.04 8.20 -7.83
CA ASP A 12 -5.80 6.96 -7.87
C ASP A 12 -5.38 6.03 -6.72
N GLY A 13 -4.07 5.84 -6.50
CA GLY A 13 -3.55 5.11 -5.35
C GLY A 13 -3.95 5.71 -3.99
N ILE A 14 -3.88 7.04 -3.84
CA ILE A 14 -4.26 7.73 -2.59
C ILE A 14 -5.77 7.58 -2.34
N CYS A 15 -6.60 7.79 -3.36
CA CYS A 15 -8.06 7.71 -3.23
C CYS A 15 -8.51 6.29 -2.90
N ALA A 16 -7.93 5.27 -3.55
CA ALA A 16 -8.22 3.87 -3.26
C ALA A 16 -7.91 3.52 -1.80
N LEU A 17 -6.74 3.92 -1.30
CA LEU A 17 -6.37 3.70 0.09
C LEU A 17 -7.30 4.43 1.06
N HIS A 18 -7.63 5.69 0.76
CA HIS A 18 -8.50 6.48 1.63
C HIS A 18 -9.89 5.86 1.76
N GLN A 19 -10.50 5.45 0.63
CA GLN A 19 -11.79 4.77 0.62
C GLN A 19 -11.74 3.44 1.40
N LEU A 20 -10.67 2.66 1.21
CA LEU A 20 -10.49 1.40 1.93
C LEU A 20 -10.40 1.64 3.44
N ARG A 21 -9.61 2.62 3.91
CA ARG A 21 -9.41 2.87 5.35
C ARG A 21 -10.57 3.60 6.01
N LEU A 22 -11.44 4.25 5.24
CA LEU A 22 -12.73 4.72 5.73
C LEU A 22 -13.71 3.56 5.95
N ALA A 23 -13.72 2.57 5.06
CA ALA A 23 -14.62 1.42 5.15
C ALA A 23 -14.13 0.36 6.17
N ASP A 24 -12.81 0.13 6.20
CA ASP A 24 -12.13 -0.82 7.09
C ASP A 24 -10.91 -0.15 7.75
N PRO A 25 -11.13 0.57 8.87
CA PRO A 25 -10.07 1.25 9.59
C PRO A 25 -9.02 0.28 10.10
N GLN A 26 -7.77 0.51 9.73
CA GLN A 26 -6.66 -0.37 10.12
C GLN A 26 -5.37 0.42 10.27
N PRO A 27 -4.57 0.16 11.31
CA PRO A 27 -3.21 0.66 11.39
C PRO A 27 -2.33 -0.10 10.38
N SER A 28 -1.63 0.65 9.54
CA SER A 28 -0.75 0.09 8.51
C SER A 28 0.52 0.92 8.34
N ARG A 29 1.56 0.29 7.79
CA ARG A 29 2.76 0.97 7.32
C ARG A 29 2.57 1.37 5.87
N LEU A 30 2.67 2.66 5.58
CA LEU A 30 2.57 3.17 4.23
C LEU A 30 3.88 2.95 3.46
N VAL A 31 3.75 2.38 2.27
CA VAL A 31 4.85 2.23 1.32
C VAL A 31 4.40 2.83 0.01
N THR A 32 4.92 4.01 -0.31
CA THR A 32 4.56 4.74 -1.52
C THR A 32 5.80 5.14 -2.33
N GLY A 33 5.60 5.41 -3.61
CA GLY A 33 6.64 5.76 -4.57
C GLY A 33 6.15 6.81 -5.55
N VAL A 34 7.02 7.25 -6.46
CA VAL A 34 6.60 8.13 -7.56
C VAL A 34 5.75 7.36 -8.57
N LYS A 35 4.95 8.07 -9.37
CA LYS A 35 4.15 7.47 -10.44
C LYS A 35 5.02 6.59 -11.35
N ARG A 36 4.59 5.35 -11.61
CA ARG A 36 5.29 4.30 -12.39
C ARG A 36 6.53 3.67 -11.72
N ASP A 37 6.62 3.71 -10.39
CA ASP A 37 7.64 2.96 -9.67
C ASP A 37 7.28 1.46 -9.55
N ILE A 38 7.66 0.66 -10.55
CA ILE A 38 7.33 -0.77 -10.65
C ILE A 38 8.06 -1.66 -9.63
N ASN A 39 9.02 -1.12 -8.88
CA ASN A 39 9.81 -1.88 -7.90
C ASN A 39 9.38 -1.60 -6.44
N LEU A 40 8.21 -1.00 -6.24
CA LEU A 40 7.74 -0.57 -4.92
C LEU A 40 7.66 -1.72 -3.90
N LEU A 41 7.22 -2.90 -4.33
CA LEU A 41 7.14 -4.10 -3.49
C LEU A 41 8.50 -4.57 -2.95
N LYS A 42 9.61 -4.28 -3.64
CA LYS A 42 10.96 -4.65 -3.15
C LYS A 42 11.37 -3.89 -1.89
N ARG A 43 10.64 -2.83 -1.52
CA ARG A 43 10.86 -2.05 -0.30
C ARG A 43 10.18 -2.67 0.93
N VAL A 44 9.37 -3.71 0.73
CA VAL A 44 8.63 -4.38 1.79
C VAL A 44 9.39 -5.63 2.24
N SER A 45 9.90 -5.61 3.46
CA SER A 45 10.38 -6.80 4.14
C SER A 45 9.23 -7.38 4.96
N ALA A 46 8.47 -8.31 4.35
CA ALA A 46 7.33 -8.95 4.99
C ALA A 46 7.70 -10.33 5.53
N ASP A 47 7.21 -10.63 6.74
CA ASP A 47 7.35 -11.93 7.37
C ASP A 47 6.07 -12.76 7.24
N ALA A 48 6.16 -14.06 7.54
CA ALA A 48 5.00 -14.94 7.55
C ALA A 48 3.91 -14.42 8.51
N GLY A 49 2.70 -14.24 7.98
CA GLY A 49 1.56 -13.68 8.70
C GLY A 49 1.31 -12.20 8.44
N ASP A 50 2.27 -11.44 7.93
CA ASP A 50 2.03 -10.05 7.52
C ASP A 50 1.04 -9.95 6.37
N GLN A 51 0.32 -8.83 6.29
CA GLN A 51 -0.67 -8.56 5.25
C GLN A 51 -0.23 -7.38 4.39
N LEU A 52 -0.30 -7.56 3.08
CA LEU A 52 0.06 -6.55 2.10
C LEU A 52 -1.19 -6.16 1.33
N THR A 53 -1.64 -4.92 1.50
CA THR A 53 -2.63 -4.28 0.66
C THR A 53 -1.90 -3.58 -0.47
N VAL A 54 -2.20 -3.96 -1.71
CA VAL A 54 -1.54 -3.43 -2.91
C VAL A 54 -2.59 -2.77 -3.81
N LEU A 55 -2.42 -1.47 -4.08
CA LEU A 55 -3.41 -0.64 -4.77
C LEU A 55 -2.74 0.12 -5.92
N ASP A 56 -3.37 0.07 -7.09
CA ASP A 56 -3.00 0.89 -8.26
C ASP A 56 -1.50 0.89 -8.63
N ILE A 57 -0.93 -0.31 -8.76
CA ILE A 57 0.43 -0.52 -9.27
C ILE A 57 0.43 -1.28 -10.59
N SER A 58 1.45 -1.04 -11.42
CA SER A 58 1.66 -1.73 -12.71
C SER A 58 2.65 -2.87 -12.62
#